data_AF-A0A7R9HIW0-F1
#
_entry.id   AF-A0A7R9HIW0-F1
#
_cell.length_a   1.000
_cell.length_b   1.000
_cell.length_c   1.000
_cell.angle_alpha   90.00
_cell.angle_beta   90.00
_cell.angle_gamma   90.00
#
_symmetry.space_group_name_H-M   'P 1'
#
loop_
_entity.id
_entity.type
_entity.pdbx_description
1 polymer ?
#
loop_
_entity_poly.entity_id
_entity_poly.type
_entity_poly.pdbx_seq_one_letter_code
_entity_poly.pdbx_strand_id
1 'polypeptide(L)'
;MTSSKSNQHRQRAPSHVIFWLAKLSTCCFSRAGGRCPPPSLPRSAVTGKYLYVDKNILGLSSARLLVSHGVDVIVLEAVDRVGGRTLTMHPPDDDPSVPKFGWADLGASYVGPSQNHILRLCKELGLGTYLCSDKQDFIHYSKGRQFCYQTTWPNLWWSNPLAYLEVVYMCRLMDNMSKEIPLDKPWKAPRAKEWDKLTVQDFLCRHCWTKYVHNHTDSFITKNRNGRQFCYQTTWPNLWWSNPLAYLEVVYMCRLMDNMSKEIPLDKPWKAPRAKEWDKLTVQDFLCRHCWTKDGVEFLLALCSNNNTADGHEMSLLYYLWYMCQGGGLLNLWRVKGGAQERKIVGGSQQICLKMAEQLAVSFHMKIHFDPPLSSRRYGLLQRSPMGLVLKCIIFFNHPFWAEKGYSYIYTNWMKIHFDPPLSSRRYGLLQRSPMGLVLKCIIFFNHPFWAEKDDGYNGLVTCNDDIEVVGLATEDFKPGVQLAGMICFVYGDQALGMANLTEEERKKKVCQTLSNFYKTHAALKPVHYMDKIWSQDTYVGGGYTCYYPPGVLSKYGPAIRESIGGCIFLAGTETALQWTGYMSGAVEAGERAAREVRTRMTTRNTNNFQASSTLSTLNKALKLSRSYQTSSLSR
;
A
#
# COMPACT_ATOMS: atom_id res chain seq x y z
N MET A 1 -66.06 -21.58 38.45
CA MET A 1 -66.84 -21.07 37.30
C MET A 1 -67.04 -19.56 37.46
N THR A 2 -67.06 -18.81 36.34
CA THR A 2 -67.78 -17.52 36.13
C THR A 2 -67.78 -16.47 37.25
N SER A 3 -66.97 -15.40 37.16
CA SER A 3 -67.33 -14.08 36.55
C SER A 3 -67.65 -13.02 37.63
N SER A 4 -67.52 -11.70 37.44
CA SER A 4 -67.78 -10.94 36.21
C SER A 4 -67.11 -9.53 36.17
N LYS A 5 -66.90 -9.01 34.94
CA LYS A 5 -66.88 -7.60 34.48
C LYS A 5 -65.86 -6.63 35.15
N SER A 6 -65.21 -5.69 34.46
CA SER A 6 -65.27 -5.19 33.07
C SER A 6 -63.82 -4.86 32.58
N ASN A 7 -63.50 -4.29 31.41
CA ASN A 7 -64.29 -3.67 30.33
C ASN A 7 -63.56 -3.83 28.97
N GLN A 8 -64.11 -3.29 27.86
CA GLN A 8 -63.45 -3.26 26.54
C GLN A 8 -63.26 -1.83 26.01
N HIS A 9 -62.12 -1.51 25.38
CA HIS A 9 -62.04 -1.44 23.90
C HIS A 9 -60.69 -0.98 23.31
N ARG A 10 -60.39 -1.56 22.13
CA ARG A 10 -59.51 -1.08 21.04
C ARG A 10 -57.98 -1.02 21.28
N GLN A 11 -57.34 -2.13 20.90
CA GLN A 11 -55.97 -2.10 20.37
C GLN A 11 -55.87 -1.20 19.13
N ARG A 12 -54.82 -0.37 19.08
CA ARG A 12 -54.17 0.11 17.85
C ARG A 12 -52.67 0.20 18.13
N ALA A 13 -51.85 -0.39 17.26
CA ALA A 13 -50.44 -0.03 17.22
C ALA A 13 -50.28 1.39 16.64
N PRO A 14 -49.27 2.13 17.11
CA PRO A 14 -48.41 2.77 16.14
C PRO A 14 -46.92 2.60 16.44
N SER A 15 -46.16 2.52 15.36
CA SER A 15 -44.70 2.62 15.34
C SER A 15 -44.20 3.93 15.96
N HIS A 16 -43.16 3.86 16.79
CA HIS A 16 -42.40 5.02 17.24
C HIS A 16 -41.03 5.10 16.56
N VAL A 17 -41.08 5.59 15.32
CA VAL A 17 -39.91 6.22 14.67
C VAL A 17 -39.75 7.60 15.30
N ILE A 18 -38.78 7.76 16.20
CA ILE A 18 -38.46 9.07 16.78
C ILE A 18 -37.52 9.80 15.82
N PHE A 19 -38.08 10.71 15.03
CA PHE A 19 -37.33 11.71 14.28
C PHE A 19 -36.63 12.67 15.25
N TRP A 20 -35.34 12.93 15.05
CA TRP A 20 -34.68 14.12 15.58
C TRP A 20 -34.42 15.12 14.46
N LEU A 21 -35.35 16.05 14.29
CA LEU A 21 -35.17 17.29 13.56
C LEU A 21 -34.41 18.29 14.45
N ALA A 22 -33.08 18.27 14.40
CA ALA A 22 -32.26 19.30 15.03
C ALA A 22 -32.15 20.53 14.10
N LYS A 23 -33.21 21.33 14.04
CA LYS A 23 -33.18 22.67 13.44
C LYS A 23 -32.34 23.57 14.35
N LEU A 24 -31.41 24.34 13.79
CA LEU A 24 -30.58 25.29 14.57
C LEU A 24 -31.46 26.39 15.16
N SER A 25 -31.82 26.25 16.44
CA SER A 25 -32.33 27.34 17.28
C SER A 25 -31.24 27.79 18.26
N THR A 26 -30.99 29.09 18.28
CA THR A 26 -30.14 29.81 19.24
C THR A 26 -30.44 29.41 20.69
N CYS A 27 -29.41 29.13 21.48
CA CYS A 27 -29.53 29.23 22.94
C CYS A 27 -28.20 29.66 23.59
N CYS A 28 -28.31 30.37 24.71
CA CYS A 28 -27.25 31.21 25.28
C CYS A 28 -26.34 30.49 26.30
N PHE A 29 -25.28 31.21 26.67
CA PHE A 29 -24.35 30.93 27.76
C PHE A 29 -24.95 30.28 29.03
N SER A 30 -24.18 29.39 29.64
CA SER A 30 -23.98 29.40 31.09
C SER A 30 -22.48 29.57 31.41
N ARG A 31 -22.16 30.46 32.36
CA ARG A 31 -20.81 30.63 32.94
C ARG A 31 -20.83 30.03 34.34
N ALA A 32 -20.05 28.99 34.61
CA ALA A 32 -19.58 28.64 35.97
C ALA A 32 -18.46 27.59 35.92
N GLY A 33 -17.46 27.72 36.80
CA GLY A 33 -16.42 26.71 37.05
C GLY A 33 -15.24 26.75 36.07
N GLY A 34 -14.09 27.29 36.50
CA GLY A 34 -12.91 27.44 35.64
C GLY A 34 -11.70 26.64 36.08
N ARG A 35 -10.76 26.43 35.14
CA ARG A 35 -9.33 26.77 35.28
C ARG A 35 -8.62 26.68 33.92
N CYS A 36 -7.64 27.57 33.72
CA CYS A 36 -6.76 27.76 32.56
C CYS A 36 -7.42 27.97 31.17
N PRO A 37 -7.25 29.15 30.53
CA PRO A 37 -7.56 29.29 29.11
C PRO A 37 -6.55 28.47 28.28
N PRO A 38 -6.95 27.85 27.16
CA PRO A 38 -5.99 27.34 26.18
C PRO A 38 -5.14 28.51 25.65
N PRO A 39 -3.89 28.28 25.21
CA PRO A 39 -3.01 29.34 24.70
C PRO A 39 -3.71 30.08 23.57
N SER A 40 -4.05 31.34 23.80
CA SER A 40 -4.75 32.17 22.84
C SER A 40 -3.82 32.52 21.70
N LEU A 41 -4.05 31.94 20.52
CA LEU A 41 -3.47 32.46 19.27
C LEU A 41 -3.83 33.96 19.16
N PRO A 42 -2.85 34.83 18.85
CA PRO A 42 -3.08 36.27 18.84
C PRO A 42 -4.17 36.65 17.85
N ARG A 43 -5.17 37.43 18.31
CA ARG A 43 -6.33 37.88 17.53
C ARG A 43 -6.01 38.87 16.39
N SER A 44 -4.73 39.14 16.13
CA SER A 44 -4.27 40.02 15.06
C SER A 44 -4.46 39.38 13.69
N ALA A 45 -5.52 39.79 12.98
CA ALA A 45 -5.71 39.63 11.54
C ALA A 45 -5.36 38.23 10.96
N VAL A 46 -6.16 37.23 11.31
CA VAL A 46 -6.08 35.88 10.73
C VAL A 46 -6.68 35.86 9.32
N THR A 47 -6.07 36.57 8.37
CA THR A 47 -6.51 36.66 6.97
C THR A 47 -5.74 35.68 6.08
N GLY A 48 -5.97 34.38 6.28
CA GLY A 48 -5.23 33.30 5.60
C GLY A 48 -6.13 32.27 4.90
N LYS A 49 -5.54 31.58 3.92
CA LYS A 49 -6.17 30.51 3.12
C LYS A 49 -5.74 29.13 3.64
N TYR A 50 -6.33 28.72 4.76
CA TYR A 50 -5.85 27.55 5.50
C TYR A 50 -6.11 26.22 4.81
N LEU A 51 -5.07 25.40 4.83
CA LEU A 51 -5.10 24.02 4.39
C LEU A 51 -4.88 23.03 5.54
N TYR A 52 -5.68 21.96 5.61
CA TYR A 52 -5.50 20.88 6.57
C TYR A 52 -4.77 19.68 5.97
N VAL A 53 -3.74 19.18 6.67
CA VAL A 53 -2.96 17.99 6.25
C VAL A 53 -2.40 17.20 7.43
N ASP A 54 -2.11 15.90 7.23
CA ASP A 54 -1.53 15.01 8.25
C ASP A 54 0.00 15.16 8.41
N LYS A 55 0.59 14.88 9.58
CA LYS A 55 2.06 14.93 9.81
C LYS A 55 2.79 13.66 9.37
N ASN A 56 2.59 13.21 8.14
CA ASN A 56 3.31 12.09 7.53
C ASN A 56 3.82 12.45 6.12
N ILE A 57 4.59 11.56 5.47
CA ILE A 57 5.31 11.84 4.20
C ILE A 57 4.44 12.63 3.23
N LEU A 58 3.23 12.13 3.00
CA LEU A 58 2.28 12.73 2.07
C LEU A 58 1.84 14.13 2.49
N GLY A 59 1.41 14.29 3.75
CA GLY A 59 0.81 15.54 4.19
C GLY A 59 1.84 16.64 4.35
N LEU A 60 3.03 16.27 4.83
CA LEU A 60 4.19 17.16 4.90
C LEU A 60 4.73 17.53 3.51
N SER A 61 4.73 16.62 2.53
CA SER A 61 5.07 16.95 1.14
C SER A 61 4.07 17.94 0.53
N SER A 62 2.78 17.75 0.82
CA SER A 62 1.70 18.65 0.38
C SER A 62 1.84 20.04 1.01
N ALA A 63 2.10 20.09 2.32
CA ALA A 63 2.31 21.31 3.07
C ALA A 63 3.53 22.09 2.57
N ARG A 64 4.68 21.41 2.39
CA ARG A 64 5.92 21.97 1.84
C ARG A 64 5.72 22.57 0.44
N LEU A 65 4.95 21.92 -0.42
CA LEU A 65 4.65 22.45 -1.75
C LEU A 65 3.70 23.68 -1.71
N LEU A 66 2.83 23.80 -0.72
CA LEU A 66 1.90 24.93 -0.63
C LEU A 66 2.47 26.13 0.13
N VAL A 67 3.23 25.90 1.18
CA VAL A 67 4.00 26.94 1.88
C VAL A 67 5.02 27.58 0.93
N SER A 68 5.68 26.82 0.06
CA SER A 68 6.57 27.38 -0.97
C SER A 68 5.87 28.22 -2.04
N HIS A 69 4.54 28.20 -2.08
CA HIS A 69 3.69 29.06 -2.92
C HIS A 69 2.92 30.13 -2.11
N GLY A 70 3.33 30.40 -0.87
CA GLY A 70 2.74 31.45 -0.03
C GLY A 70 1.32 31.13 0.45
N VAL A 71 0.98 29.85 0.63
CA VAL A 71 -0.30 29.41 1.20
C VAL A 71 -0.10 29.03 2.67
N ASP A 72 -0.95 29.55 3.56
CA ASP A 72 -0.97 29.18 4.97
C ASP A 72 -1.45 27.73 5.16
N VAL A 73 -0.65 26.90 5.83
CA VAL A 73 -0.98 25.48 6.05
C VAL A 73 -1.02 25.16 7.53
N ILE A 74 -2.06 24.45 7.95
CA ILE A 74 -2.23 23.86 9.27
C ILE A 74 -2.06 22.35 9.16
N VAL A 75 -1.04 21.80 9.82
CA VAL A 75 -0.80 20.36 9.85
C VAL A 75 -1.32 19.78 11.16
N LEU A 76 -2.40 19.00 11.08
CA LEU A 76 -2.98 18.25 12.21
C LEU A 76 -2.44 16.82 12.20
N GLU A 77 -2.34 16.16 13.34
CA GLU A 77 -2.04 14.72 13.39
C GLU A 77 -2.86 14.06 14.49
N ALA A 78 -3.22 12.80 14.27
CA ALA A 78 -4.11 12.08 15.18
C ALA A 78 -3.36 11.43 16.35
N VAL A 79 -2.03 11.34 16.25
CA VAL A 79 -1.11 10.77 17.23
C VAL A 79 0.02 11.75 17.56
N ASP A 80 0.68 11.54 18.69
CA ASP A 80 1.74 12.44 19.19
C ASP A 80 3.11 12.19 18.49
N ARG A 81 3.11 11.70 17.25
CA ARG A 81 4.31 11.43 16.43
C ARG A 81 4.08 11.77 14.96
N VAL A 82 5.13 12.17 14.26
CA VAL A 82 5.12 12.26 12.79
C VAL A 82 5.35 10.89 12.15
N GLY A 83 4.97 10.73 10.88
CA GLY A 83 5.35 9.59 10.03
C GLY A 83 4.22 8.66 9.59
N GLY A 84 3.21 8.42 10.42
CA GLY A 84 2.14 7.47 10.11
C GLY A 84 2.68 6.06 9.87
N ARG A 85 2.71 5.63 8.59
CA ARG A 85 3.25 4.32 8.14
C ARG A 85 4.79 4.23 8.10
N THR A 86 5.50 5.34 8.27
CA THR A 86 6.93 5.30 8.65
C THR A 86 7.04 5.40 10.17
N LEU A 87 7.78 4.48 10.77
CA LEU A 87 8.11 4.43 12.18
C LEU A 87 9.53 3.86 12.29
N THR A 88 10.42 4.62 12.91
CA THR A 88 11.82 4.30 13.14
C THR A 88 12.04 4.32 14.66
N MET A 89 12.48 3.19 15.21
CA MET A 89 12.92 3.09 16.59
C MET A 89 14.41 3.40 16.68
N HIS A 90 14.85 3.97 17.79
CA HIS A 90 16.25 4.12 18.17
C HIS A 90 16.46 3.47 19.55
N PRO A 91 17.67 2.97 19.87
CA PRO A 91 17.97 2.58 21.24
C PRO A 91 17.89 3.82 22.14
N PRO A 92 17.44 3.71 23.40
CA PRO A 92 17.53 4.82 24.35
C PRO A 92 18.99 5.19 24.59
N ASP A 93 19.30 6.49 24.67
CA ASP A 93 20.67 6.94 24.97
C ASP A 93 21.10 6.59 26.41
N ASP A 94 20.13 6.56 27.33
CA ASP A 94 20.35 6.42 28.79
C ASP A 94 20.18 4.97 29.32
N ASP A 95 19.82 3.99 28.48
CA ASP A 95 19.57 2.61 28.93
C ASP A 95 20.67 1.64 28.42
N PRO A 96 21.66 1.29 29.26
CA PRO A 96 22.73 0.37 28.88
C PRO A 96 22.27 -1.09 28.75
N SER A 97 21.04 -1.44 29.14
CA SER A 97 20.48 -2.78 28.94
C SER A 97 19.99 -3.02 27.51
N VAL A 98 19.71 -1.95 26.76
CA VAL A 98 19.30 -2.02 25.35
C VAL A 98 20.54 -2.02 24.45
N PRO A 99 20.75 -3.05 23.62
CA PRO A 99 21.96 -3.13 22.80
C PRO A 99 21.91 -2.10 21.66
N LYS A 100 23.08 -1.54 21.29
CA LYS A 100 23.21 -0.42 20.34
C LYS A 100 22.96 -0.82 18.88
N PHE A 101 21.69 -1.01 18.52
CA PHE A 101 21.24 -1.39 17.16
C PHE A 101 21.16 -0.22 16.16
N GLY A 102 21.48 1.01 16.58
CA GLY A 102 21.49 2.21 15.74
C GLY A 102 20.08 2.77 15.46
N TRP A 103 19.32 2.11 14.60
CA TRP A 103 17.93 2.45 14.29
C TRP A 103 17.16 1.22 13.80
N ALA A 104 15.83 1.22 13.80
CA ALA A 104 15.04 0.08 13.33
C ALA A 104 13.71 0.55 12.73
N ASP A 105 13.56 0.43 11.40
CA ASP A 105 12.33 0.85 10.71
C ASP A 105 11.22 -0.21 10.88
N LEU A 106 10.41 -0.10 11.94
CA LEU A 106 9.20 -0.91 12.13
C LEU A 106 8.11 -0.63 11.07
N GLY A 107 8.21 0.49 10.35
CA GLY A 107 7.34 0.86 9.23
C GLY A 107 7.93 0.58 7.83
N ALA A 108 7.49 1.37 6.85
CA ALA A 108 8.06 1.35 5.51
C ALA A 108 9.55 1.76 5.53
N SER A 109 10.42 0.97 4.89
CA SER A 109 11.88 1.11 5.00
C SER A 109 12.61 1.21 3.66
N TYR A 110 12.06 0.58 2.60
CA TYR A 110 12.75 0.41 1.32
C TYR A 110 12.44 1.53 0.33
N VAL A 111 13.45 1.89 -0.46
CA VAL A 111 13.36 2.73 -1.66
C VAL A 111 14.21 2.09 -2.78
N GLY A 112 13.87 2.35 -4.04
CA GLY A 112 14.54 1.70 -5.18
C GLY A 112 14.54 2.53 -6.46
N PRO A 113 15.19 2.06 -7.53
CA PRO A 113 15.17 2.71 -8.84
C PRO A 113 13.74 2.99 -9.32
N SER A 114 13.57 4.06 -10.11
CA SER A 114 12.29 4.65 -10.54
C SER A 114 11.38 5.23 -9.45
N GLN A 115 11.68 5.07 -8.15
CA GLN A 115 10.98 5.77 -7.05
C GLN A 115 11.44 7.24 -6.92
N ASN A 116 11.39 7.97 -8.03
CA ASN A 116 12.07 9.27 -8.19
C ASN A 116 11.56 10.34 -7.23
N HIS A 117 10.26 10.32 -6.87
CA HIS A 117 9.68 11.33 -5.97
C HIS A 117 10.27 11.26 -4.55
N ILE A 118 10.40 10.06 -3.98
CA ILE A 118 10.99 9.89 -2.65
C ILE A 118 12.51 10.03 -2.67
N LEU A 119 13.20 9.56 -3.71
CA LEU A 119 14.66 9.72 -3.84
C LEU A 119 15.06 11.20 -3.97
N ARG A 120 14.31 12.00 -4.76
CA ARG A 120 14.45 13.46 -4.81
C ARG A 120 14.22 14.08 -3.42
N LEU A 121 13.16 13.69 -2.72
CA LEU A 121 12.85 14.23 -1.39
C LEU A 121 13.96 13.92 -0.38
N CYS A 122 14.50 12.69 -0.36
CA CYS A 122 15.66 12.36 0.46
C CYS A 122 16.86 13.26 0.15
N LYS A 123 17.16 13.50 -1.14
CA LYS A 123 18.25 14.40 -1.56
C LYS A 123 18.02 15.84 -1.09
N GLU A 124 16.80 16.37 -1.20
CA GLU A 124 16.45 17.71 -0.71
C GLU A 124 16.52 17.86 0.82
N LEU A 125 16.34 16.78 1.56
CA LEU A 125 16.43 16.73 3.02
C LEU A 125 17.83 16.37 3.54
N GLY A 126 18.82 16.19 2.66
CA GLY A 126 20.18 15.77 3.02
C GLY A 126 20.26 14.33 3.56
N LEU A 127 19.30 13.47 3.22
CA LEU A 127 19.24 12.08 3.69
C LEU A 127 19.97 11.13 2.73
N GLY A 128 20.98 10.44 3.25
CA GLY A 128 21.71 9.40 2.54
C GLY A 128 20.92 8.09 2.40
N THR A 129 21.25 7.30 1.39
CA THR A 129 20.75 5.93 1.22
C THR A 129 21.91 4.94 1.15
N TYR A 130 21.69 3.73 1.66
CA TYR A 130 22.62 2.62 1.57
C TYR A 130 21.96 1.43 0.85
N LEU A 131 22.77 0.57 0.24
CA LEU A 131 22.31 -0.64 -0.45
C LEU A 131 21.93 -1.72 0.57
N CYS A 132 20.82 -2.41 0.34
CA CYS A 132 20.58 -3.73 0.93
C CYS A 132 21.53 -4.77 0.34
N SER A 133 21.82 -5.83 1.08
CA SER A 133 22.73 -6.89 0.63
C SER A 133 22.14 -7.66 -0.55
N ASP A 134 22.89 -7.76 -1.63
CA ASP A 134 22.59 -8.61 -2.80
C ASP A 134 23.61 -9.74 -2.99
N LYS A 135 24.48 -9.95 -2.00
CA LYS A 135 25.59 -10.92 -2.03
C LYS A 135 25.26 -12.12 -1.16
N GLN A 136 25.65 -13.32 -1.58
CA GLN A 136 25.41 -14.65 -0.96
C GLN A 136 24.04 -15.30 -1.30
N ASP A 137 23.84 -16.55 -0.88
CA ASP A 137 22.69 -17.40 -1.21
C ASP A 137 21.36 -16.86 -0.65
N PHE A 138 20.31 -16.91 -1.47
CA PHE A 138 18.93 -16.72 -1.03
C PHE A 138 18.33 -18.07 -0.62
N ILE A 139 17.30 -18.03 0.23
CA ILE A 139 16.55 -19.23 0.63
C ILE A 139 15.10 -19.12 0.14
N HIS A 140 14.60 -20.23 -0.41
CA HIS A 140 13.17 -20.50 -0.52
C HIS A 140 12.83 -21.66 0.41
N TYR A 141 11.80 -21.51 1.25
CA TYR A 141 11.34 -22.52 2.19
C TYR A 141 9.91 -22.94 1.84
N SER A 142 9.70 -24.23 1.64
CA SER A 142 8.36 -24.78 1.40
C SER A 142 8.29 -26.26 1.80
N LYS A 143 7.17 -26.67 2.40
CA LYS A 143 6.86 -28.06 2.80
C LYS A 143 7.94 -28.64 3.71
N GLY A 144 8.38 -27.84 4.69
CA GLY A 144 9.46 -28.17 5.62
C GLY A 144 10.87 -28.30 4.99
N ARG A 145 11.05 -27.86 3.74
CA ARG A 145 12.32 -28.00 2.98
C ARG A 145 12.90 -26.64 2.59
N GLN A 146 14.21 -26.55 2.74
CA GLN A 146 15.03 -25.39 2.37
C GLN A 146 15.63 -25.61 0.98
N PHE A 147 15.37 -24.69 0.06
CA PHE A 147 15.92 -24.63 -1.29
C PHE A 147 16.81 -23.38 -1.38
N CYS A 148 18.13 -23.59 -1.41
CA CYS A 148 19.10 -22.51 -1.59
C CYS A 148 19.15 -22.15 -3.07
N TYR A 149 19.17 -20.86 -3.39
CA TYR A 149 19.30 -20.41 -4.76
C TYR A 149 20.14 -19.17 -4.87
N GLN A 150 20.78 -19.08 -6.02
CA GLN A 150 21.09 -17.81 -6.62
C GLN A 150 20.38 -17.77 -8.03
N THR A 151 20.75 -18.58 -9.04
CA THR A 151 20.03 -18.93 -10.34
C THR A 151 18.64 -18.35 -10.76
N THR A 152 18.53 -17.51 -11.80
CA THR A 152 17.30 -17.28 -12.62
C THR A 152 17.18 -18.24 -13.80
N TRP A 153 18.18 -19.07 -14.04
CA TRP A 153 18.35 -19.93 -15.21
C TRP A 153 19.26 -21.09 -14.81
N PRO A 154 18.91 -22.35 -15.09
CA PRO A 154 19.86 -23.44 -14.87
C PRO A 154 21.07 -23.22 -15.81
N ASN A 155 22.26 -23.06 -15.23
CA ASN A 155 23.50 -22.92 -16.00
C ASN A 155 23.93 -24.28 -16.57
N LEU A 156 23.17 -24.76 -17.55
CA LEU A 156 23.47 -25.97 -18.31
C LEU A 156 24.67 -25.79 -19.25
N TRP A 157 25.20 -24.58 -19.44
CA TRP A 157 26.34 -24.35 -20.34
C TRP A 157 27.57 -25.18 -19.97
N TRP A 158 27.88 -25.31 -18.68
CA TRP A 158 29.06 -26.03 -18.20
C TRP A 158 28.87 -27.55 -18.08
N SER A 159 27.64 -28.06 -18.16
CA SER A 159 27.31 -29.49 -17.99
C SER A 159 26.71 -30.15 -19.25
N ASN A 160 25.95 -29.40 -20.04
CA ASN A 160 25.43 -29.79 -21.35
C ASN A 160 25.05 -28.54 -22.19
N PRO A 161 26.01 -27.90 -22.88
CA PRO A 161 25.76 -26.66 -23.63
C PRO A 161 24.78 -26.84 -24.80
N LEU A 162 24.67 -28.06 -25.36
CA LEU A 162 23.71 -28.37 -26.42
C LEU A 162 22.27 -28.37 -25.89
N ALA A 163 22.02 -28.93 -24.70
CA ALA A 163 20.72 -28.83 -24.03
C ALA A 163 20.38 -27.39 -23.61
N TYR A 164 21.38 -26.58 -23.24
CA TYR A 164 21.16 -25.15 -22.98
C TYR A 164 20.67 -24.41 -24.25
N LEU A 165 21.36 -24.60 -25.37
CA LEU A 165 21.00 -24.00 -26.66
C LEU A 165 19.65 -24.51 -27.18
N GLU A 166 19.32 -25.77 -26.94
CA GLU A 166 18.02 -26.39 -27.22
C GLU A 166 16.88 -25.73 -26.43
N VAL A 167 17.02 -25.57 -25.10
CA VAL A 167 16.00 -24.91 -24.28
C VAL A 167 15.81 -23.45 -24.72
N VAL A 168 16.89 -22.73 -25.03
CA VAL A 168 16.82 -21.37 -25.58
C VAL A 168 16.15 -21.32 -26.95
N TYR A 169 16.43 -22.30 -27.82
CA TYR A 169 15.78 -22.47 -29.12
C TYR A 169 14.28 -22.75 -28.99
N MET A 170 13.89 -23.70 -28.13
CA MET A 170 12.49 -24.07 -27.89
C MET A 170 11.69 -22.89 -27.31
N CYS A 171 12.24 -22.17 -26.33
CA CYS A 171 11.62 -20.95 -25.82
C CYS A 171 11.42 -19.90 -26.92
N ARG A 172 12.42 -19.67 -27.78
CA ARG A 172 12.30 -18.71 -28.91
C ARG A 172 11.31 -19.18 -29.98
N LEU A 173 11.25 -20.47 -30.25
CA LEU A 173 10.32 -21.09 -31.19
C LEU A 173 8.87 -20.88 -30.70
N MET A 174 8.59 -21.21 -29.43
CA MET A 174 7.28 -21.00 -28.82
C MET A 174 6.93 -19.52 -28.64
N ASP A 175 7.88 -18.66 -28.27
CA ASP A 175 7.70 -17.19 -28.22
C ASP A 175 7.44 -16.59 -29.61
N ASN A 176 7.84 -17.24 -30.71
CA ASN A 176 7.51 -16.79 -32.06
C ASN A 176 6.16 -17.33 -32.53
N MET A 177 5.89 -18.63 -32.34
CA MET A 177 4.58 -19.24 -32.63
C MET A 177 3.44 -18.53 -31.90
N SER A 178 3.63 -18.17 -30.63
CA SER A 178 2.62 -17.45 -29.84
C SER A 178 2.32 -16.03 -30.33
N LYS A 179 3.29 -15.32 -30.95
CA LYS A 179 3.06 -14.00 -31.57
C LYS A 179 2.19 -14.09 -32.83
N GLU A 180 2.18 -15.24 -33.49
CA GLU A 180 1.36 -15.49 -34.69
C GLU A 180 -0.11 -15.83 -34.34
N ILE A 181 -0.45 -15.98 -33.05
CA ILE A 181 -1.81 -16.33 -32.58
C ILE A 181 -2.60 -15.06 -32.24
N PRO A 182 -3.68 -14.72 -32.99
CA PRO A 182 -4.56 -13.61 -32.62
C PRO A 182 -5.29 -13.93 -31.33
N LEU A 183 -5.08 -13.12 -30.28
CA LEU A 183 -5.62 -13.35 -28.94
C LEU A 183 -7.15 -13.42 -28.87
N ASP A 184 -7.86 -12.76 -29.79
CA ASP A 184 -9.33 -12.76 -29.85
C ASP A 184 -9.90 -13.94 -30.65
N LYS A 185 -9.10 -14.53 -31.56
CA LYS A 185 -9.53 -15.54 -32.54
C LYS A 185 -8.37 -16.52 -32.85
N PRO A 186 -7.92 -17.35 -31.89
CA PRO A 186 -6.74 -18.20 -32.05
C PRO A 186 -6.87 -19.20 -33.21
N TRP A 187 -8.09 -19.65 -33.54
CA TRP A 187 -8.37 -20.50 -34.71
C TRP A 187 -8.13 -19.82 -36.07
N LYS A 188 -7.84 -18.50 -36.09
CA LYS A 188 -7.40 -17.74 -37.27
C LYS A 188 -5.88 -17.58 -37.36
N ALA A 189 -5.09 -18.10 -36.41
CA ALA A 189 -3.64 -18.10 -36.55
C ALA A 189 -3.23 -18.83 -37.85
N PRO A 190 -2.17 -18.40 -38.56
CA PRO A 190 -1.81 -18.94 -39.88
C PRO A 190 -1.67 -20.47 -39.92
N ARG A 191 -1.27 -21.08 -38.80
CA ARG A 191 -1.05 -22.53 -38.64
C ARG A 191 -1.96 -23.17 -37.59
N ALA A 192 -3.07 -22.52 -37.21
CA ALA A 192 -3.95 -22.98 -36.13
C ALA A 192 -4.35 -24.46 -36.26
N LYS A 193 -4.88 -24.88 -37.43
CA LYS A 193 -5.30 -26.27 -37.71
C LYS A 193 -4.16 -27.29 -37.76
N GLU A 194 -2.90 -26.84 -37.81
CA GLU A 194 -1.72 -27.71 -37.76
C GLU A 194 -1.28 -27.90 -36.32
N TRP A 195 -1.20 -26.81 -35.55
CA TRP A 195 -0.85 -26.83 -34.13
C TRP A 195 -1.90 -27.56 -33.28
N ASP A 196 -3.19 -27.40 -33.59
CA ASP A 196 -4.31 -28.08 -32.93
C ASP A 196 -4.33 -29.61 -33.17
N LYS A 197 -3.55 -30.11 -34.13
CA LYS A 197 -3.35 -31.54 -34.41
C LYS A 197 -2.08 -32.13 -33.78
N LEU A 198 -1.21 -31.30 -33.22
CA LEU A 198 0.02 -31.75 -32.57
C LEU A 198 -0.26 -31.97 -31.09
N THR A 199 -0.01 -33.18 -30.59
CA THR A 199 0.13 -33.33 -29.14
C THR A 199 1.40 -32.60 -28.69
N VAL A 200 1.45 -32.17 -27.43
CA VAL A 200 2.66 -31.56 -26.86
C VAL A 200 3.85 -32.54 -26.94
N GLN A 201 3.60 -33.85 -26.80
CA GLN A 201 4.62 -34.88 -26.98
C GLN A 201 5.14 -34.91 -28.43
N ASP A 202 4.26 -34.94 -29.44
CA ASP A 202 4.66 -34.90 -30.85
C ASP A 202 5.46 -33.64 -31.20
N PHE A 203 5.07 -32.50 -30.63
CA PHE A 203 5.78 -31.24 -30.80
C PHE A 203 7.20 -31.32 -30.20
N LEU A 204 7.33 -31.84 -28.98
CA LEU A 204 8.63 -32.01 -28.32
C LEU A 204 9.52 -33.03 -29.07
N CYS A 205 8.99 -34.18 -29.48
CA CYS A 205 9.74 -35.17 -30.27
C CYS A 205 10.18 -34.65 -31.66
N ARG A 206 9.49 -33.65 -32.24
CA ARG A 206 9.86 -33.03 -33.52
C ARG A 206 10.90 -31.91 -33.41
N HIS A 207 10.98 -31.24 -32.26
CA HIS A 207 11.77 -30.02 -32.10
C HIS A 207 12.88 -30.10 -31.05
N CYS A 208 12.86 -31.11 -30.18
CA CYS A 208 13.98 -31.45 -29.31
C CYS A 208 14.95 -32.40 -30.03
N TRP A 209 16.20 -31.98 -30.14
CA TRP A 209 17.32 -32.66 -30.79
C TRP A 209 18.35 -33.28 -29.82
N THR A 210 18.27 -33.06 -28.50
CA THR A 210 19.12 -33.77 -27.53
C THR A 210 18.36 -34.84 -26.74
N LYS A 211 19.03 -36.00 -26.55
CA LYS A 211 18.57 -37.05 -25.63
C LYS A 211 18.44 -36.57 -24.18
N TYR A 212 19.10 -35.47 -23.80
CA TYR A 212 18.97 -34.93 -22.45
C TYR A 212 17.57 -34.34 -22.25
N VAL A 213 17.11 -33.46 -23.13
CA VAL A 213 15.73 -32.94 -23.04
C VAL A 213 14.71 -34.05 -23.33
N HIS A 214 14.94 -34.88 -24.35
CA HIS A 214 14.03 -35.98 -24.71
C HIS A 214 13.81 -37.00 -23.58
N ASN A 215 14.85 -37.37 -22.83
CA ASN A 215 14.72 -38.31 -21.70
C ASN A 215 14.15 -37.65 -20.44
N HIS A 216 14.34 -36.34 -20.24
CA HIS A 216 13.69 -35.62 -19.14
C HIS A 216 12.22 -35.33 -19.45
N THR A 217 11.81 -35.26 -20.72
CA THR A 217 10.39 -35.23 -21.11
C THR A 217 9.68 -36.57 -20.93
N ASP A 218 10.37 -37.71 -20.87
CA ASP A 218 9.75 -38.98 -20.44
C ASP A 218 9.65 -39.11 -18.91
N SER A 219 10.36 -38.24 -18.15
CA SER A 219 10.38 -38.30 -16.67
C SER A 219 9.17 -37.65 -15.97
N PHE A 220 8.12 -37.27 -16.72
CA PHE A 220 6.87 -36.72 -16.17
C PHE A 220 6.06 -37.69 -15.27
N ILE A 221 6.51 -38.96 -15.10
CA ILE A 221 5.90 -39.93 -14.18
C ILE A 221 6.94 -40.42 -13.14
N THR A 222 6.95 -39.77 -11.98
CA THR A 222 7.51 -40.20 -10.66
C THR A 222 8.69 -41.20 -10.62
N LYS A 223 9.89 -40.72 -10.24
CA LYS A 223 10.45 -40.91 -8.87
C LYS A 223 11.84 -40.28 -8.68
N ASN A 224 12.05 -39.74 -7.48
CA ASN A 224 13.36 -39.31 -6.98
C ASN A 224 14.35 -40.49 -6.86
N ARG A 225 15.62 -40.26 -7.20
CA ARG A 225 16.75 -41.02 -6.62
C ARG A 225 17.93 -40.11 -6.28
N ASN A 226 18.45 -40.34 -5.07
CA ASN A 226 19.73 -39.85 -4.53
C ASN A 226 19.80 -38.34 -4.25
N GLY A 227 19.45 -37.97 -3.01
CA GLY A 227 19.53 -36.60 -2.51
C GLY A 227 20.97 -36.09 -2.40
N ARG A 228 21.47 -35.49 -3.49
CA ARG A 228 22.64 -34.61 -3.51
C ARG A 228 22.20 -33.24 -4.02
N GLN A 229 22.44 -32.21 -3.22
CA GLN A 229 22.16 -30.82 -3.58
C GLN A 229 23.28 -30.27 -4.46
N PHE A 230 22.95 -29.35 -5.37
CA PHE A 230 23.89 -28.60 -6.21
C PHE A 230 23.47 -27.11 -6.20
N CYS A 231 24.43 -26.18 -6.12
CA CYS A 231 24.16 -24.75 -5.87
C CYS A 231 24.84 -23.84 -6.92
N TYR A 232 24.11 -22.87 -7.54
CA TYR A 232 24.64 -21.91 -8.56
C TYR A 232 23.83 -20.56 -8.66
N GLN A 233 24.44 -19.53 -9.32
CA GLN A 233 24.43 -18.03 -9.18
C GLN A 233 23.33 -17.09 -9.78
N THR A 234 22.67 -16.12 -9.05
CA THR A 234 21.61 -15.06 -9.39
C THR A 234 20.69 -14.64 -8.18
N THR A 235 19.44 -14.15 -8.38
CA THR A 235 18.40 -13.74 -7.39
C THR A 235 16.95 -14.31 -7.60
N TRP A 236 16.70 -15.59 -7.97
CA TRP A 236 15.31 -16.10 -8.18
C TRP A 236 15.09 -17.56 -7.72
N PRO A 237 13.95 -17.92 -7.08
CA PRO A 237 13.72 -19.28 -6.56
C PRO A 237 13.75 -20.36 -7.64
N ASN A 238 14.86 -21.10 -7.73
CA ASN A 238 15.06 -22.05 -8.81
C ASN A 238 14.23 -23.35 -8.62
N LEU A 239 12.93 -23.25 -8.90
CA LEU A 239 11.97 -24.35 -8.90
C LEU A 239 12.31 -25.45 -9.93
N TRP A 240 13.27 -25.24 -10.84
CA TRP A 240 13.64 -26.21 -11.87
C TRP A 240 13.98 -27.60 -11.32
N TRP A 241 14.68 -27.67 -10.18
CA TRP A 241 15.13 -28.95 -9.61
C TRP A 241 14.10 -29.62 -8.68
N SER A 242 12.99 -28.95 -8.36
CA SER A 242 11.85 -29.55 -7.65
C SER A 242 10.69 -29.86 -8.60
N ASN A 243 10.38 -28.93 -9.51
CA ASN A 243 9.31 -29.01 -10.49
C ASN A 243 9.61 -28.07 -11.69
N PRO A 244 10.22 -28.58 -12.80
CA PRO A 244 10.51 -27.78 -14.00
C PRO A 244 9.28 -27.13 -14.63
N LEU A 245 8.11 -27.79 -14.54
CA LEU A 245 6.85 -27.25 -15.07
C LEU A 245 6.41 -26.03 -14.28
N ALA A 246 6.50 -26.07 -12.94
CA ALA A 246 6.20 -24.92 -12.08
C ALA A 246 7.14 -23.74 -12.38
N TYR A 247 8.43 -24.00 -12.64
CA TYR A 247 9.37 -22.95 -13.05
C TYR A 247 8.91 -22.25 -14.35
N LEU A 248 8.67 -23.02 -15.42
CA LEU A 248 8.26 -22.50 -16.73
C LEU A 248 6.90 -21.80 -16.67
N GLU A 249 5.96 -22.36 -15.92
CA GLU A 249 4.64 -21.81 -15.63
C GLU A 249 4.74 -20.45 -14.95
N VAL A 250 5.52 -20.32 -13.88
CA VAL A 250 5.65 -19.04 -13.17
C VAL A 250 6.25 -17.99 -14.11
N VAL A 251 7.26 -18.33 -14.92
CA VAL A 251 7.80 -17.40 -15.94
C VAL A 251 6.74 -17.00 -16.97
N TYR A 252 5.94 -17.95 -17.46
CA TYR A 252 4.82 -17.71 -18.37
C TYR A 252 3.76 -16.80 -17.74
N MET A 253 3.32 -17.10 -16.52
CA MET A 253 2.31 -16.34 -15.78
C MET A 253 2.77 -14.92 -15.45
N CYS A 254 4.04 -14.73 -15.10
CA CYS A 254 4.65 -13.41 -14.94
C CYS A 254 4.58 -12.59 -16.25
N ARG A 255 4.97 -13.18 -17.39
CA ARG A 255 4.87 -12.54 -18.71
C ARG A 255 3.42 -12.24 -19.10
N LEU A 256 2.50 -13.17 -18.82
CA LEU A 256 1.07 -13.02 -19.09
C LEU A 256 0.47 -11.86 -18.28
N MET A 257 0.70 -11.82 -16.98
CA MET A 257 0.24 -10.74 -16.10
C MET A 257 0.87 -9.39 -16.46
N ASP A 258 2.18 -9.34 -16.74
CA ASP A 258 2.83 -8.12 -17.21
C ASP A 258 2.21 -7.63 -18.54
N ASN A 259 1.85 -8.52 -19.46
CA ASN A 259 1.17 -8.17 -20.71
C ASN A 259 -0.27 -7.66 -20.47
N MET A 260 -1.07 -8.36 -19.67
CA MET A 260 -2.42 -7.91 -19.28
C MET A 260 -2.38 -6.55 -18.57
N SER A 261 -1.35 -6.29 -17.76
CA SER A 261 -1.19 -5.04 -17.02
C SER A 261 -0.96 -3.82 -17.93
N LYS A 262 -0.37 -4.01 -19.13
CA LYS A 262 -0.17 -2.95 -20.14
C LYS A 262 -1.48 -2.46 -20.76
N GLU A 263 -2.56 -3.25 -20.72
CA GLU A 263 -3.89 -2.84 -21.19
C GLU A 263 -4.62 -1.91 -20.19
N ILE A 264 -4.07 -1.70 -18.99
CA ILE A 264 -4.74 -0.99 -17.89
C ILE A 264 -4.24 0.47 -17.82
N PRO A 265 -5.11 1.48 -18.02
CA PRO A 265 -4.75 2.88 -17.83
C PRO A 265 -4.46 3.15 -16.33
N LEU A 266 -3.25 3.64 -16.01
CA LEU A 266 -2.81 3.91 -14.63
C LEU A 266 -3.75 4.87 -13.88
N ASP A 267 -4.28 5.87 -14.56
CA ASP A 267 -5.17 6.88 -13.99
C ASP A 267 -6.63 6.40 -13.88
N LYS A 268 -7.05 5.49 -14.76
CA LYS A 268 -8.44 5.03 -14.89
C LYS A 268 -8.51 3.50 -15.13
N PRO A 269 -8.06 2.65 -14.19
CA PRO A 269 -8.04 1.19 -14.38
C PRO A 269 -9.42 0.58 -14.67
N TRP A 270 -10.49 1.19 -14.16
CA TRP A 270 -11.89 0.84 -14.46
C TRP A 270 -12.30 1.05 -15.93
N LYS A 271 -11.45 1.68 -16.76
CA LYS A 271 -11.64 1.84 -18.21
C LYS A 271 -10.81 0.85 -19.04
N ALA A 272 -10.05 -0.06 -18.43
CA ALA A 272 -9.34 -1.11 -19.19
C ALA A 272 -10.35 -1.94 -20.02
N PRO A 273 -9.99 -2.46 -21.21
CA PRO A 273 -10.92 -3.13 -22.12
C PRO A 273 -11.70 -4.27 -21.45
N ARG A 274 -11.03 -5.04 -20.59
CA ARG A 274 -11.59 -6.18 -19.84
C ARG A 274 -11.82 -5.88 -18.36
N ALA A 275 -11.91 -4.61 -17.96
CA ALA A 275 -12.01 -4.20 -16.55
C ALA A 275 -13.12 -4.92 -15.77
N LYS A 276 -14.33 -5.03 -16.32
CA LYS A 276 -15.47 -5.71 -15.67
C LYS A 276 -15.33 -7.24 -15.60
N GLU A 277 -14.43 -7.83 -16.38
CA GLU A 277 -14.16 -9.26 -16.40
C GLU A 277 -13.10 -9.58 -15.35
N TRP A 278 -11.94 -8.91 -15.43
CA TRP A 278 -10.85 -9.06 -14.46
C TRP A 278 -11.27 -8.65 -13.05
N ASP A 279 -12.10 -7.62 -12.89
CA ASP A 279 -12.56 -7.21 -11.56
C ASP A 279 -13.57 -8.17 -10.93
N LYS A 280 -14.11 -9.16 -11.66
CA LYS A 280 -14.97 -10.21 -11.09
C LYS A 280 -14.19 -11.41 -10.54
N LEU A 281 -12.95 -11.60 -10.97
CA LEU A 281 -12.11 -12.71 -10.55
C LEU A 281 -11.28 -12.30 -9.34
N THR A 282 -11.11 -13.23 -8.40
CA THR A 282 -10.02 -13.11 -7.44
C THR A 282 -8.67 -13.39 -8.13
N VAL A 283 -7.56 -12.98 -7.54
CA VAL A 283 -6.23 -13.38 -8.03
C VAL A 283 -6.07 -14.90 -7.96
N GLN A 284 -6.58 -15.53 -6.90
CA GLN A 284 -6.57 -16.98 -6.73
C GLN A 284 -7.43 -17.71 -7.77
N ASP A 285 -8.63 -17.22 -8.09
CA ASP A 285 -9.45 -17.74 -9.19
C ASP A 285 -8.69 -17.73 -10.52
N PHE A 286 -7.97 -16.65 -10.79
CA PHE A 286 -7.20 -16.51 -12.01
C PHE A 286 -6.02 -17.50 -12.06
N LEU A 287 -5.22 -17.55 -10.99
CA LEU A 287 -4.07 -18.46 -10.91
C LEU A 287 -4.49 -19.92 -11.00
N CYS A 288 -5.49 -20.36 -10.22
CA CYS A 288 -6.00 -21.73 -10.24
C CYS A 288 -6.62 -22.17 -11.59
N ARG A 289 -6.98 -21.23 -12.48
CA ARG A 289 -7.53 -21.53 -13.82
C ARG A 289 -6.47 -21.55 -14.93
N HIS A 290 -5.36 -20.85 -14.75
CA HIS A 290 -4.34 -20.66 -15.80
C HIS A 290 -3.02 -21.37 -15.52
N CYS A 291 -2.74 -21.68 -14.25
CA CYS A 291 -1.63 -22.54 -13.86
C CYS A 291 -2.03 -24.01 -14.00
N TRP A 292 -1.08 -24.80 -14.49
CA TRP A 292 -1.10 -26.24 -14.67
C TRP A 292 -0.53 -26.98 -13.45
N THR A 293 0.29 -26.32 -12.61
CA THR A 293 0.93 -26.93 -11.44
C THR A 293 0.48 -26.33 -10.11
N LYS A 294 0.39 -27.16 -9.08
CA LYS A 294 0.08 -26.72 -7.72
C LYS A 294 1.22 -25.87 -7.12
N ASP A 295 2.48 -26.25 -7.35
CA ASP A 295 3.63 -25.51 -6.81
C ASP A 295 3.74 -24.09 -7.40
N GLY A 296 3.41 -23.89 -8.69
CA GLY A 296 3.39 -22.55 -9.30
C GLY A 296 2.21 -21.69 -8.86
N VAL A 297 1.04 -22.26 -8.59
CA VAL A 297 -0.07 -21.56 -7.91
C VAL A 297 0.33 -21.11 -6.52
N GLU A 298 0.85 -22.03 -5.68
CA GLU A 298 1.32 -21.73 -4.32
C GLU A 298 2.42 -20.66 -4.35
N PHE A 299 3.33 -20.73 -5.33
CA PHE A 299 4.39 -19.75 -5.51
C PHE A 299 3.88 -18.36 -5.85
N LEU A 300 3.02 -18.25 -6.87
CA LEU A 300 2.45 -16.97 -7.29
C LEU A 300 1.54 -16.36 -6.22
N LEU A 301 0.77 -17.17 -5.49
CA LEU A 301 -0.07 -16.70 -4.38
C LEU A 301 0.76 -16.09 -3.25
N ALA A 302 1.81 -16.76 -2.79
CA ALA A 302 2.66 -16.23 -1.73
C ALA A 302 3.32 -14.90 -2.11
N LEU A 303 3.65 -14.71 -3.39
CA LEU A 303 4.15 -13.44 -3.93
C LEU A 303 3.07 -12.35 -3.98
N CYS A 304 1.81 -12.70 -4.20
CA CYS A 304 0.68 -11.78 -4.06
C CYS A 304 0.54 -11.33 -2.60
N SER A 305 0.52 -12.27 -1.66
CA SER A 305 0.44 -12.00 -0.23
C SER A 305 1.64 -11.19 0.28
N ASN A 306 2.85 -11.43 -0.21
CA ASN A 306 4.02 -10.60 0.12
C ASN A 306 3.90 -9.15 -0.40
N ASN A 307 3.33 -8.93 -1.59
CA ASN A 307 3.23 -7.61 -2.22
C ASN A 307 2.13 -6.71 -1.63
N ASN A 308 1.01 -7.31 -1.25
CA ASN A 308 -0.21 -6.60 -0.84
C ASN A 308 -0.64 -6.91 0.60
N THR A 309 0.01 -7.87 1.25
CA THR A 309 -0.27 -8.32 2.64
C THR A 309 -1.73 -8.72 2.86
N ALA A 310 -2.31 -9.32 1.82
CA ALA A 310 -3.68 -9.81 1.74
C ALA A 310 -3.66 -11.03 0.81
N ASP A 311 -4.55 -12.00 1.04
CA ASP A 311 -4.46 -13.29 0.38
C ASP A 311 -5.15 -13.29 -0.98
N GLY A 312 -4.72 -14.18 -1.88
CA GLY A 312 -5.11 -14.13 -3.30
C GLY A 312 -6.61 -14.29 -3.56
N HIS A 313 -7.36 -14.89 -2.63
CA HIS A 313 -8.82 -15.00 -2.68
C HIS A 313 -9.55 -13.72 -2.24
N GLU A 314 -8.88 -12.79 -1.57
CA GLU A 314 -9.47 -11.52 -1.13
C GLU A 314 -9.40 -10.43 -2.21
N MET A 315 -8.38 -10.50 -3.08
CA MET A 315 -8.02 -9.43 -4.02
C MET A 315 -8.64 -9.60 -5.41
N SER A 316 -9.15 -8.50 -5.98
CA SER A 316 -9.52 -8.40 -7.40
C SER A 316 -8.31 -8.57 -8.32
N LEU A 317 -8.44 -9.39 -9.38
CA LEU A 317 -7.41 -9.50 -10.42
C LEU A 317 -7.17 -8.15 -11.13
N LEU A 318 -8.22 -7.36 -11.41
CA LEU A 318 -8.04 -6.02 -12.01
C LEU A 318 -7.19 -5.12 -11.10
N TYR A 319 -7.44 -5.17 -9.79
CA TYR A 319 -6.65 -4.40 -8.83
C TYR A 319 -5.19 -4.86 -8.81
N TYR A 320 -4.95 -6.17 -8.76
CA TYR A 320 -3.59 -6.72 -8.69
C TYR A 320 -2.78 -6.40 -9.97
N LEU A 321 -3.38 -6.57 -11.15
CA LEU A 321 -2.75 -6.19 -12.43
C LEU A 321 -2.46 -4.68 -12.50
N TRP A 322 -3.39 -3.83 -12.04
CA TRP A 322 -3.16 -2.38 -11.94
C TRP A 322 -2.00 -2.07 -10.99
N TYR A 323 -1.98 -2.68 -9.79
CA TYR A 323 -0.96 -2.53 -8.75
C TYR A 323 0.44 -2.98 -9.20
N MET A 324 0.54 -3.96 -10.11
CA MET A 324 1.81 -4.35 -10.73
C MET A 324 2.28 -3.35 -11.79
N CYS A 325 1.38 -2.87 -12.66
CA CYS A 325 1.70 -1.93 -13.75
C CYS A 325 2.36 -0.64 -13.22
N GLN A 326 1.72 -0.01 -12.23
CA GLN A 326 2.19 1.20 -11.56
C GLN A 326 3.51 1.03 -10.76
N GLY A 327 3.94 -0.22 -10.51
CA GLY A 327 5.19 -0.57 -9.84
C GLY A 327 6.35 -0.83 -10.80
N GLY A 328 6.16 -0.63 -12.11
CA GLY A 328 7.15 -0.96 -13.14
C GLY A 328 7.14 -2.43 -13.58
N GLY A 329 6.04 -3.13 -13.36
CA GLY A 329 5.90 -4.56 -13.64
C GLY A 329 6.33 -5.44 -12.46
N LEU A 330 5.96 -6.70 -12.55
CA LEU A 330 6.03 -7.66 -11.45
C LEU A 330 7.47 -7.94 -10.98
N LEU A 331 8.43 -8.03 -11.91
CA LEU A 331 9.85 -8.24 -11.56
C LEU A 331 10.47 -7.05 -10.82
N ASN A 332 10.00 -5.83 -11.06
CA ASN A 332 10.54 -4.63 -10.42
C ASN A 332 10.09 -4.52 -8.95
N LEU A 333 8.90 -5.05 -8.63
CA LEU A 333 8.35 -5.08 -7.28
C LEU A 333 9.01 -6.10 -6.35
N TRP A 334 9.77 -7.07 -6.88
CA TRP A 334 10.37 -8.17 -6.11
C TRP A 334 11.89 -8.11 -5.99
N ARG A 335 12.57 -7.39 -6.89
CA ARG A 335 14.04 -7.35 -6.92
C ARG A 335 14.61 -6.41 -5.86
N VAL A 336 15.60 -6.91 -5.13
CA VAL A 336 16.54 -6.07 -4.36
C VAL A 336 17.37 -5.25 -5.36
N LYS A 337 18.39 -5.84 -6.00
CA LYS A 337 19.22 -5.14 -6.97
C LYS A 337 18.41 -4.68 -8.19
N GLY A 338 18.39 -3.37 -8.47
CA GLY A 338 17.67 -2.79 -9.59
C GLY A 338 16.15 -2.72 -9.43
N GLY A 339 15.60 -2.96 -8.22
CA GLY A 339 14.15 -2.97 -7.97
C GLY A 339 13.73 -2.28 -6.67
N ALA A 340 12.48 -2.51 -6.24
CA ALA A 340 11.83 -1.77 -5.16
C ALA A 340 12.52 -1.88 -3.79
N GLN A 341 13.31 -2.93 -3.56
CA GLN A 341 13.98 -3.24 -2.30
C GLN A 341 15.48 -2.86 -2.29
N GLU A 342 16.01 -2.17 -3.32
CA GLU A 342 17.46 -1.95 -3.48
C GLU A 342 18.12 -1.23 -2.29
N ARG A 343 17.44 -0.26 -1.68
CA ARG A 343 18.05 0.68 -0.74
C ARG A 343 17.19 0.94 0.49
N LYS A 344 17.87 1.39 1.55
CA LYS A 344 17.28 1.93 2.77
C LYS A 344 17.89 3.29 3.10
N ILE A 345 17.23 4.04 3.98
CA ILE A 345 17.64 5.39 4.38
C ILE A 345 18.54 5.30 5.61
N VAL A 346 19.69 5.98 5.58
CA VAL A 346 20.64 6.02 6.72
C VAL A 346 19.98 6.77 7.89
N GLY A 347 19.92 6.14 9.06
CA GLY A 347 19.19 6.64 10.24
C GLY A 347 17.67 6.36 10.23
N GLY A 348 17.14 5.70 9.19
CA GLY A 348 15.74 5.27 9.10
C GLY A 348 14.79 6.27 8.41
N SER A 349 13.63 5.76 7.97
CA SER A 349 12.73 6.45 7.04
C SER A 349 11.88 7.55 7.68
N GLN A 350 11.59 7.47 8.98
CA GLN A 350 10.76 8.48 9.68
C GLN A 350 11.43 9.86 9.69
N GLN A 351 12.75 9.94 9.52
CA GLN A 351 13.50 11.19 9.35
C GLN A 351 12.99 12.06 8.20
N ILE A 352 12.45 11.46 7.13
CA ILE A 352 11.82 12.20 6.02
C ILE A 352 10.72 13.12 6.58
N CYS A 353 9.92 12.60 7.51
CA CYS A 353 8.84 13.36 8.14
C CYS A 353 9.36 14.33 9.21
N LEU A 354 10.34 13.91 10.01
CA LEU A 354 10.93 14.77 11.04
C LEU A 354 11.56 16.03 10.42
N LYS A 355 12.40 15.87 9.40
CA LYS A 355 13.06 17.00 8.71
C LYS A 355 12.08 17.90 7.95
N MET A 356 11.01 17.36 7.35
CA MET A 356 9.97 18.22 6.77
C MET A 356 9.17 18.97 7.83
N ALA A 357 8.85 18.35 8.97
CA ALA A 357 8.14 19.03 10.06
C ALA A 357 8.98 20.15 10.70
N GLU A 358 10.29 19.92 10.85
CA GLU A 358 11.29 20.91 11.25
C GLU A 358 11.34 22.10 10.27
N GLN A 359 11.52 21.85 8.97
CA GLN A 359 11.52 22.89 7.92
C GLN A 359 10.24 23.72 7.85
N LEU A 360 9.09 23.12 8.20
CA LEU A 360 7.79 23.77 8.22
C LEU A 360 7.48 24.44 9.57
N ALA A 361 8.40 24.40 10.55
CA ALA A 361 8.21 24.87 11.92
C ALA A 361 6.89 24.35 12.57
N VAL A 362 6.49 23.12 12.24
CA VAL A 362 5.18 22.58 12.64
C VAL A 362 5.18 22.27 14.13
N SER A 363 4.52 23.13 14.90
CA SER A 363 4.27 22.93 16.33
C SER A 363 3.68 21.53 16.61
N PHE A 364 4.34 20.77 17.48
CA PHE A 364 3.90 19.42 17.84
C PHE A 364 2.52 19.38 18.54
N HIS A 365 2.10 20.49 19.14
CA HIS A 365 1.03 20.59 20.12
C HIS A 365 -0.44 20.54 19.63
N MET A 366 -0.72 20.49 18.31
CA MET A 366 -2.10 20.44 17.82
C MET A 366 -2.61 19.00 17.68
N LYS A 367 -3.08 18.46 18.81
CA LYS A 367 -3.85 17.22 18.91
C LYS A 367 -5.35 17.50 18.80
N ILE A 368 -6.11 16.54 18.31
CA ILE A 368 -7.56 16.64 18.15
C ILE A 368 -8.25 16.23 19.47
N HIS A 369 -8.71 17.21 20.26
CA HIS A 369 -9.27 17.03 21.62
C HIS A 369 -10.80 17.13 21.64
N PHE A 370 -11.55 16.02 21.61
CA PHE A 370 -13.02 16.04 21.57
C PHE A 370 -13.65 16.61 22.85
N ASP A 371 -14.45 17.67 22.72
CA ASP A 371 -15.22 18.28 23.81
C ASP A 371 -16.72 18.40 23.43
N PRO A 372 -17.64 17.77 24.19
CA PRO A 372 -17.37 16.79 25.22
C PRO A 372 -16.65 15.56 24.64
N PRO A 373 -15.91 14.79 25.47
CA PRO A 373 -15.30 13.53 25.05
C PRO A 373 -16.34 12.64 24.36
N LEU A 374 -15.95 12.01 23.24
CA LEU A 374 -16.84 11.08 22.55
C LEU A 374 -17.31 10.00 23.53
N SER A 375 -18.62 9.76 23.60
CA SER A 375 -19.17 8.77 24.54
C SER A 375 -18.55 7.39 24.31
N SER A 376 -18.45 6.57 25.36
CA SER A 376 -17.80 5.24 25.29
C SER A 376 -18.42 4.34 24.21
N ARG A 377 -19.72 4.48 23.92
CA ARG A 377 -20.40 3.82 22.80
C ARG A 377 -19.94 4.32 21.43
N ARG A 378 -19.68 5.64 21.29
CA ARG A 378 -19.12 6.22 20.06
C ARG A 378 -17.66 5.82 19.90
N TYR A 379 -16.84 5.84 20.95
CA TYR A 379 -15.50 5.24 20.93
C TYR A 379 -15.53 3.77 20.48
N GLY A 380 -16.44 2.97 21.02
CA GLY A 380 -16.63 1.57 20.61
C GLY A 380 -17.03 1.40 19.14
N LEU A 381 -17.95 2.22 18.62
CA LEU A 381 -18.30 2.23 17.19
C LEU A 381 -17.12 2.63 16.30
N LEU A 382 -16.31 3.58 16.75
CA LEU A 382 -15.10 4.01 16.06
C LEU A 382 -13.94 3.00 16.13
N GLN A 383 -13.90 2.13 17.14
CA GLN A 383 -12.97 0.99 17.20
C GLN A 383 -13.48 -0.22 16.40
N ARG A 384 -14.79 -0.38 16.25
CA ARG A 384 -15.44 -1.51 15.54
C ARG A 384 -15.71 -1.25 14.06
N SER A 385 -15.40 -0.06 13.55
CA SER A 385 -15.51 0.23 12.12
C SER A 385 -14.30 -0.39 11.40
N PRO A 386 -14.47 -1.36 10.47
CA PRO A 386 -13.36 -2.02 9.81
C PRO A 386 -12.54 -1.02 9.01
N MET A 387 -11.21 -1.12 9.09
CA MET A 387 -10.34 -0.12 8.50
C MET A 387 -10.06 -0.41 7.02
N GLY A 388 -10.59 0.46 6.16
CA GLY A 388 -10.28 0.53 4.74
C GLY A 388 -9.73 1.89 4.30
N LEU A 389 -9.23 1.96 3.05
CA LEU A 389 -8.74 3.13 2.30
C LEU A 389 -8.49 4.38 3.16
N VAL A 390 -7.26 4.51 3.67
CA VAL A 390 -6.80 5.70 4.41
C VAL A 390 -6.63 6.89 3.45
N LEU A 391 -7.76 7.43 2.98
CA LEU A 391 -7.80 8.68 2.23
C LEU A 391 -7.37 9.83 3.14
N LYS A 392 -6.32 10.52 2.73
CA LYS A 392 -5.84 11.72 3.40
C LYS A 392 -6.38 12.91 2.65
N CYS A 393 -7.08 13.78 3.34
CA CYS A 393 -7.82 14.85 2.68
C CYS A 393 -7.12 16.17 2.89
N ILE A 394 -6.91 16.86 1.78
CA ILE A 394 -6.45 18.23 1.72
C ILE A 394 -7.70 19.11 1.71
N ILE A 395 -8.05 19.72 2.85
CA ILE A 395 -9.22 20.58 2.99
C ILE A 395 -8.82 22.03 2.75
N PHE A 396 -9.46 22.70 1.80
CA PHE A 396 -9.27 24.12 1.53
C PHE A 396 -10.44 24.96 2.07
N PHE A 397 -10.12 25.96 2.91
CA PHE A 397 -11.08 26.95 3.39
C PHE A 397 -10.72 28.36 2.91
N ASN A 398 -11.76 29.15 2.60
CA ASN A 398 -11.58 30.52 2.09
C ASN A 398 -11.41 31.56 3.22
N HIS A 399 -11.85 31.21 4.43
CA HIS A 399 -11.76 32.03 5.64
C HIS A 399 -11.66 31.10 6.87
N PRO A 400 -10.90 31.45 7.92
CA PRO A 400 -10.82 30.68 9.16
C PRO A 400 -12.07 30.85 10.04
N PHE A 401 -13.20 30.33 9.57
CA PHE A 401 -14.48 30.43 10.28
C PHE A 401 -14.47 29.83 11.70
N TRP A 402 -13.50 28.96 12.01
CA TRP A 402 -13.25 28.44 13.36
C TRP A 402 -12.68 29.51 14.28
N ALA A 403 -11.71 30.31 13.81
CA ALA A 403 -11.12 31.40 14.58
C ALA A 403 -12.14 32.49 14.91
N GLU A 404 -13.03 32.83 13.96
CA GLU A 404 -14.14 33.77 14.19
C GLU A 404 -15.12 33.27 15.25
N LYS A 405 -15.37 31.96 15.29
CA LYS A 405 -16.24 31.30 16.29
C LYS A 405 -15.53 30.96 17.60
N GLY A 406 -14.26 31.35 17.76
CA GLY A 406 -13.47 31.09 18.97
C GLY A 406 -13.00 29.64 19.14
N TYR A 407 -13.05 28.82 18.09
CA TYR A 407 -12.55 27.44 18.12
C TYR A 407 -11.06 27.38 17.77
N SER A 408 -10.25 26.83 18.69
CA SER A 408 -8.80 26.72 18.53
C SER A 408 -8.33 25.55 17.64
N TYR A 409 -9.23 24.69 17.17
CA TYR A 409 -8.93 23.46 16.44
C TYR A 409 -10.11 23.00 15.57
N ILE A 410 -9.84 22.10 14.60
CA ILE A 410 -10.87 21.38 13.82
C ILE A 410 -10.76 19.87 14.09
N TYR A 411 -11.91 19.21 14.16
CA TYR A 411 -12.05 17.77 14.35
C TYR A 411 -12.05 16.98 13.04
N THR A 412 -11.02 16.19 12.78
CA THR A 412 -10.96 15.31 11.59
C THR A 412 -10.27 13.97 11.83
N ASN A 413 -10.94 12.86 11.52
CA ASN A 413 -10.42 11.49 11.54
C ASN A 413 -11.23 10.64 10.52
N TRP A 414 -10.70 10.29 9.34
CA TRP A 414 -11.55 10.28 8.11
C TRP A 414 -12.50 9.09 7.85
N MET A 415 -12.29 7.89 8.40
CA MET A 415 -13.37 6.87 8.50
C MET A 415 -14.30 7.09 9.71
N LYS A 416 -13.99 8.12 10.50
CA LYS A 416 -14.64 8.52 11.75
C LYS A 416 -15.21 9.95 11.61
N ILE A 417 -15.21 10.51 10.39
CA ILE A 417 -15.79 11.81 10.03
C ILE A 417 -17.19 11.60 9.51
N HIS A 418 -18.09 12.38 10.08
CA HIS A 418 -19.41 12.58 9.54
C HIS A 418 -19.34 13.72 8.54
N PHE A 419 -19.64 13.42 7.28
CA PHE A 419 -19.76 14.43 6.23
C PHE A 419 -21.19 14.95 6.23
N ASP A 420 -21.33 16.27 6.25
CA ASP A 420 -22.58 16.98 6.00
C ASP A 420 -22.32 18.08 4.94
N PRO A 421 -22.93 18.00 3.74
CA PRO A 421 -23.82 16.94 3.28
C PRO A 421 -23.09 15.58 3.14
N PRO A 422 -23.83 14.44 3.13
CA PRO A 422 -23.26 13.11 2.98
C PRO A 422 -22.42 12.94 1.70
N LEU A 423 -21.44 12.05 1.77
CA LEU A 423 -20.64 11.63 0.61
C LEU A 423 -21.51 11.02 -0.50
N SER A 424 -21.07 11.16 -1.75
CA SER A 424 -21.71 10.49 -2.88
C SER A 424 -21.73 8.96 -2.67
N SER A 425 -22.80 8.28 -3.10
CA SER A 425 -22.94 6.83 -2.92
C SER A 425 -21.79 6.03 -3.55
N ARG A 426 -21.14 6.57 -4.60
CA ARG A 426 -19.95 5.97 -5.21
C ARG A 426 -18.73 6.05 -4.27
N ARG A 427 -18.48 7.22 -3.66
CA ARG A 427 -17.40 7.45 -2.69
C ARG A 427 -17.61 6.62 -1.42
N TYR A 428 -18.84 6.61 -0.90
CA TYR A 428 -19.21 5.82 0.28
C TYR A 428 -19.07 4.32 0.01
N GLY A 429 -19.53 3.87 -1.17
CA GLY A 429 -19.39 2.48 -1.63
C GLY A 429 -17.94 2.00 -1.76
N LEU A 430 -17.03 2.87 -2.22
CA LEU A 430 -15.58 2.64 -2.25
C LEU A 430 -15.00 2.47 -0.84
N LEU A 431 -15.20 3.48 0.03
CA LEU A 431 -14.57 3.54 1.36
C LEU A 431 -14.88 2.28 2.20
N GLN A 432 -16.12 1.80 2.16
CA GLN A 432 -16.54 0.59 2.87
C GLN A 432 -15.95 -0.73 2.33
N ARG A 433 -15.31 -0.72 1.15
CA ARG A 433 -14.91 -1.93 0.40
C ARG A 433 -13.46 -1.87 -0.05
N SER A 434 -12.61 -1.29 0.79
CA SER A 434 -11.20 -1.08 0.47
C SER A 434 -10.30 -1.45 1.65
N PRO A 435 -10.40 -2.67 2.20
CA PRO A 435 -9.67 -3.09 3.40
C PRO A 435 -8.16 -2.82 3.31
N MET A 436 -7.54 -2.52 4.45
CA MET A 436 -6.09 -2.54 4.60
C MET A 436 -5.59 -3.99 4.67
N GLY A 437 -4.42 -4.26 4.10
CA GLY A 437 -3.75 -5.55 4.30
C GLY A 437 -3.29 -5.75 5.75
N LEU A 438 -3.01 -7.01 6.08
CA LEU A 438 -2.68 -7.51 7.41
C LEU A 438 -1.19 -7.84 7.45
N VAL A 439 -0.43 -7.06 8.22
CA VAL A 439 1.02 -7.25 8.36
C VAL A 439 1.50 -6.98 9.77
N LEU A 440 2.40 -7.84 10.21
CA LEU A 440 3.21 -7.73 11.42
C LEU A 440 4.67 -7.75 10.97
N LYS A 441 5.42 -6.70 11.31
CA LYS A 441 6.86 -6.59 11.02
C LYS A 441 7.65 -6.80 12.31
N CYS A 442 8.51 -7.80 12.35
CA CYS A 442 9.48 -8.02 13.42
C CYS A 442 10.86 -7.52 12.98
N ILE A 443 11.68 -7.08 13.94
CA ILE A 443 13.11 -6.88 13.76
C ILE A 443 13.82 -7.56 14.93
N ILE A 444 14.75 -8.46 14.59
CA ILE A 444 15.50 -9.27 15.54
C ILE A 444 16.98 -8.98 15.36
N PHE A 445 17.69 -8.80 16.47
CA PHE A 445 19.12 -8.52 16.47
C PHE A 445 19.90 -9.67 17.09
N PHE A 446 21.10 -9.92 16.54
CA PHE A 446 22.03 -10.95 16.98
C PHE A 446 23.44 -10.36 17.13
N ASN A 447 24.28 -10.99 17.96
CA ASN A 447 25.68 -10.58 18.16
C ASN A 447 26.54 -10.69 16.89
N HIS A 448 26.21 -11.63 16.00
CA HIS A 448 26.94 -11.91 14.78
C HIS A 448 25.98 -12.42 13.69
N PRO A 449 26.28 -12.22 12.39
CA PRO A 449 25.41 -12.61 11.29
C PRO A 449 25.53 -14.11 10.99
N PHE A 450 25.01 -14.96 11.87
CA PHE A 450 25.14 -16.43 11.78
C PHE A 450 24.69 -17.03 10.44
N TRP A 451 23.85 -16.32 9.67
CA TRP A 451 23.42 -16.73 8.33
C TRP A 451 24.53 -16.58 7.28
N ALA A 452 25.46 -15.64 7.46
CA ALA A 452 26.56 -15.33 6.53
C ALA A 452 27.86 -16.10 6.82
N GLU A 453 27.98 -16.78 7.96
CA GLU A 453 29.22 -17.35 8.52
C GLU A 453 29.52 -18.81 8.12
N LYS A 454 29.31 -19.17 6.85
CA LYS A 454 29.74 -20.46 6.30
C LYS A 454 30.46 -20.28 4.97
N ASP A 455 31.21 -21.30 4.57
CA ASP A 455 31.92 -21.35 3.28
C ASP A 455 30.97 -21.18 2.07
N ASP A 456 29.67 -21.46 2.25
CA ASP A 456 28.55 -21.01 1.42
C ASP A 456 27.51 -20.25 2.28
N GLY A 457 27.83 -19.02 2.71
CA GLY A 457 26.93 -18.18 3.51
C GLY A 457 25.64 -17.80 2.77
N TYR A 458 24.61 -17.41 3.53
CA TYR A 458 23.33 -16.88 3.04
C TYR A 458 23.27 -15.36 3.17
N ASN A 459 22.58 -14.70 2.22
CA ASN A 459 22.43 -13.24 2.21
C ASN A 459 21.44 -12.69 3.25
N GLY A 460 20.73 -13.56 3.96
CA GLY A 460 19.72 -13.20 4.95
C GLY A 460 18.28 -13.16 4.43
N LEU A 461 18.05 -13.33 3.12
CA LEU A 461 16.72 -13.32 2.51
C LEU A 461 16.13 -14.73 2.42
N VAL A 462 14.99 -14.93 3.09
CA VAL A 462 14.18 -16.15 3.02
C VAL A 462 12.78 -15.82 2.52
N THR A 463 12.33 -16.49 1.47
CA THR A 463 10.91 -16.53 1.07
C THR A 463 10.28 -17.83 1.58
N CYS A 464 9.09 -17.78 2.17
CA CYS A 464 8.40 -18.96 2.68
C CYS A 464 6.99 -19.06 2.11
N ASN A 465 6.70 -20.23 1.53
CA ASN A 465 5.41 -20.56 0.93
C ASN A 465 4.92 -21.88 1.56
N ASP A 466 4.64 -21.81 2.86
CA ASP A 466 4.25 -22.93 3.71
C ASP A 466 3.39 -22.40 4.88
N ASP A 467 2.24 -23.01 5.14
CA ASP A 467 1.35 -22.62 6.25
C ASP A 467 1.89 -23.07 7.62
N ILE A 468 2.92 -23.94 7.64
CA ILE A 468 3.58 -24.43 8.86
C ILE A 468 4.38 -23.33 9.56
N GLU A 469 4.98 -22.42 8.81
CA GLU A 469 5.91 -21.40 9.32
C GLU A 469 5.26 -20.02 9.38
N VAL A 470 5.55 -19.24 10.43
CA VAL A 470 4.85 -17.95 10.63
C VAL A 470 5.44 -16.80 9.81
N VAL A 471 6.72 -16.87 9.41
CA VAL A 471 7.41 -15.80 8.66
C VAL A 471 7.30 -16.08 7.17
N GLY A 472 6.61 -15.22 6.42
CA GLY A 472 6.51 -15.32 4.96
C GLY A 472 7.73 -14.76 4.22
N LEU A 473 8.34 -13.71 4.75
CA LEU A 473 9.57 -13.12 4.22
C LEU A 473 10.52 -12.73 5.37
N ALA A 474 11.74 -13.25 5.36
CA ALA A 474 12.86 -12.71 6.14
C ALA A 474 13.88 -12.02 5.21
N THR A 475 14.59 -11.02 5.72
CA THR A 475 15.66 -10.30 5.00
C THR A 475 16.62 -9.65 5.99
N GLU A 476 17.90 -9.53 5.62
CA GLU A 476 18.90 -8.86 6.45
C GLU A 476 18.58 -7.38 6.70
N ASP A 477 19.12 -6.86 7.80
CA ASP A 477 19.06 -5.45 8.15
C ASP A 477 20.40 -4.94 8.71
N PHE A 478 21.46 -5.15 7.95
CA PHE A 478 22.75 -4.54 8.17
C PHE A 478 22.69 -3.02 7.97
N LYS A 479 23.55 -2.30 8.69
CA LYS A 479 23.61 -0.84 8.66
C LYS A 479 25.07 -0.39 8.64
N PRO A 480 25.41 0.68 7.91
CA PRO A 480 26.73 1.29 8.00
C PRO A 480 27.05 1.67 9.46
N GLY A 481 28.18 1.17 9.99
CA GLY A 481 28.68 1.51 11.31
C GLY A 481 28.02 0.82 12.51
N VAL A 482 27.07 -0.11 12.32
CA VAL A 482 26.45 -0.88 13.41
C VAL A 482 27.00 -2.30 13.41
N GLN A 483 27.44 -2.80 14.57
CA GLN A 483 28.03 -4.14 14.71
C GLN A 483 27.00 -5.27 14.81
N LEU A 484 25.79 -4.97 15.33
CA LEU A 484 24.74 -5.98 15.52
C LEU A 484 24.14 -6.42 14.19
N ALA A 485 23.97 -7.73 14.03
CA ALA A 485 23.34 -8.33 12.86
C ALA A 485 21.81 -8.25 13.01
N GLY A 486 21.17 -7.37 12.24
CA GLY A 486 19.72 -7.25 12.17
C GLY A 486 19.09 -8.20 11.15
N MET A 487 17.89 -8.69 11.46
CA MET A 487 17.03 -9.49 10.58
C MET A 487 15.61 -8.92 10.65
N ILE A 488 15.04 -8.53 9.52
CA ILE A 488 13.63 -8.15 9.40
C ILE A 488 12.82 -9.38 9.01
N CYS A 489 11.72 -9.63 9.73
CA CYS A 489 10.74 -10.65 9.37
C CYS A 489 9.38 -9.99 9.10
N PHE A 490 8.71 -10.43 8.04
CA PHE A 490 7.32 -10.09 7.73
C PHE A 490 6.44 -11.32 7.91
N VAL A 491 5.38 -11.12 8.68
CA VAL A 491 4.24 -12.02 8.83
C VAL A 491 3.05 -11.30 8.21
N TYR A 492 2.32 -11.95 7.30
CA TYR A 492 1.21 -11.33 6.56
C TYR A 492 0.01 -12.26 6.40
N GLY A 493 -1.14 -11.70 6.01
CA GLY A 493 -2.38 -12.46 5.81
C GLY A 493 -2.89 -13.11 7.11
N ASP A 494 -3.46 -14.32 6.99
CA ASP A 494 -3.98 -15.08 8.13
C ASP A 494 -2.95 -15.35 9.25
N GLN A 495 -1.67 -15.57 8.89
CA GLN A 495 -0.59 -15.76 9.87
C GLN A 495 -0.42 -14.52 10.77
N ALA A 496 -0.65 -13.31 10.23
CA ALA A 496 -0.59 -12.07 11.01
C ALA A 496 -1.76 -11.94 11.99
N LEU A 497 -2.95 -12.46 11.65
CA LEU A 497 -4.10 -12.53 12.56
C LEU A 497 -3.85 -13.51 13.69
N GLY A 498 -3.33 -14.72 13.37
CA GLY A 498 -2.98 -15.72 14.38
C GLY A 498 -1.92 -15.22 15.37
N MET A 499 -0.92 -14.50 14.86
CA MET A 499 0.14 -13.91 15.69
C MET A 499 -0.32 -12.69 16.51
N ALA A 500 -1.31 -11.92 16.05
CA ALA A 500 -1.74 -10.67 16.70
C ALA A 500 -2.34 -10.83 18.11
N ASN A 501 -2.80 -12.04 18.47
CA ASN A 501 -3.37 -12.35 19.79
C ASN A 501 -2.34 -12.88 20.82
N LEU A 502 -1.10 -13.13 20.40
CA LEU A 502 -0.04 -13.66 21.26
C LEU A 502 0.70 -12.53 21.98
N THR A 503 1.36 -12.83 23.09
CA THR A 503 2.29 -11.91 23.76
C THR A 503 3.58 -11.70 22.95
N GLU A 504 4.32 -10.62 23.23
CA GLU A 504 5.56 -10.32 22.50
C GLU A 504 6.60 -11.45 22.59
N GLU A 505 6.78 -12.04 23.77
CA GLU A 505 7.71 -13.16 23.97
C GLU A 505 7.26 -14.45 23.25
N GLU A 506 5.95 -14.71 23.13
CA GLU A 506 5.44 -15.83 22.33
C GLU A 506 5.65 -15.60 20.83
N ARG A 507 5.45 -14.36 20.34
CA ARG A 507 5.70 -13.98 18.95
C ARG A 507 7.19 -14.11 18.62
N LYS A 508 8.06 -13.53 19.45
CA LYS A 508 9.52 -13.69 19.43
C LYS A 508 9.94 -15.15 19.38
N LYS A 509 9.41 -16.00 20.27
CA LYS A 509 9.70 -17.44 20.29
C LYS A 509 9.34 -18.13 18.98
N LYS A 510 8.14 -17.87 18.43
CA LYS A 510 7.71 -18.42 17.13
C LYS A 510 8.59 -17.94 15.98
N VAL A 511 8.86 -16.65 15.89
CA VAL A 511 9.69 -16.06 14.82
C VAL A 511 11.13 -16.58 14.88
N CYS A 512 11.73 -16.66 16.07
CA CYS A 512 13.05 -17.27 16.26
C CYS A 512 13.07 -18.76 15.92
N GLN A 513 12.00 -19.50 16.21
CA GLN A 513 11.88 -20.92 15.81
C GLN A 513 11.81 -21.06 14.29
N THR A 514 11.01 -20.26 13.60
CA THR A 514 10.95 -20.24 12.13
C THR A 514 12.30 -19.88 11.52
N LEU A 515 13.01 -18.87 12.04
CA LEU A 515 14.38 -18.56 11.61
C LEU A 515 15.37 -19.72 11.88
N SER A 516 15.22 -20.43 13.01
CA SER A 516 16.01 -21.63 13.32
C SER A 516 15.76 -22.76 12.33
N ASN A 517 14.53 -22.88 11.81
CA ASN A 517 14.15 -23.88 10.81
C ASN A 517 14.68 -23.49 9.41
N PHE A 518 14.57 -22.20 9.03
CA PHE A 518 15.06 -21.66 7.77
C PHE A 518 16.58 -21.82 7.61
N TYR A 519 17.34 -21.41 8.61
CA TYR A 519 18.82 -21.44 8.59
C TYR A 519 19.41 -22.73 9.18
N LYS A 520 18.57 -23.66 9.68
CA LYS A 520 18.96 -24.92 10.31
C LYS A 520 20.02 -24.74 11.41
N THR A 521 19.83 -23.73 12.26
CA THR A 521 20.77 -23.40 13.35
C THR A 521 20.08 -22.84 14.59
N HIS A 522 20.49 -23.32 15.76
CA HIS A 522 20.04 -22.81 17.06
C HIS A 522 20.58 -21.40 17.38
N ALA A 523 21.47 -20.82 16.56
CA ALA A 523 21.89 -19.42 16.72
C ALA A 523 20.69 -18.45 16.62
N ALA A 524 19.73 -18.75 15.74
CA ALA A 524 18.50 -17.99 15.57
C ALA A 524 17.60 -17.96 16.83
N LEU A 525 17.78 -18.93 17.75
CA LEU A 525 17.04 -19.00 19.02
C LEU A 525 17.63 -18.10 20.12
N LYS A 526 18.75 -17.42 19.86
CA LYS A 526 19.48 -16.58 20.82
C LYS A 526 19.58 -15.11 20.36
N PRO A 527 18.44 -14.41 20.17
CA PRO A 527 18.45 -12.99 19.84
C PRO A 527 18.96 -12.16 21.03
N VAL A 528 19.68 -11.07 20.75
CA VAL A 528 20.06 -10.08 21.78
C VAL A 528 18.97 -9.04 22.01
N HIS A 529 18.14 -8.79 20.99
CA HIS A 529 17.00 -7.89 21.08
C HIS A 529 15.95 -8.28 20.05
N TYR A 530 14.69 -7.97 20.36
CA TYR A 530 13.51 -8.24 19.55
C TYR A 530 12.59 -7.03 19.66
N MET A 531 11.93 -6.69 18.57
CA MET A 531 10.84 -5.73 18.53
C MET A 531 9.88 -6.10 17.40
N ASP A 532 8.59 -5.80 17.55
CA ASP A 532 7.65 -5.91 16.45
C ASP A 532 6.59 -4.80 16.43
N LYS A 533 5.88 -4.73 15.30
CA LYS A 533 4.73 -3.84 15.12
C LYS A 533 3.63 -4.57 14.35
N ILE A 534 2.53 -4.82 15.05
CA ILE A 534 1.26 -5.27 14.47
C ILE A 534 0.57 -4.04 13.86
N TRP A 535 0.57 -3.90 12.53
CA TRP A 535 0.04 -2.69 11.89
C TRP A 535 -1.49 -2.66 11.84
N SER A 536 -2.16 -3.82 11.86
CA SER A 536 -3.62 -3.95 11.92
C SER A 536 -4.24 -3.44 13.23
N GLN A 537 -3.48 -3.45 14.34
CA GLN A 537 -3.90 -2.91 15.63
C GLN A 537 -3.69 -1.38 15.77
N ASP A 538 -2.99 -0.74 14.83
CA ASP A 538 -2.77 0.71 14.88
C ASP A 538 -4.05 1.46 14.48
N THR A 539 -4.73 2.06 15.47
CA THR A 539 -6.08 2.66 15.34
C THR A 539 -6.21 3.78 14.28
N TYR A 540 -5.09 4.33 13.80
CA TYR A 540 -5.05 5.40 12.81
C TYR A 540 -4.44 4.97 11.46
N VAL A 541 -4.00 3.71 11.35
CA VAL A 541 -3.46 3.14 10.12
C VAL A 541 -4.24 1.90 9.66
N GLY A 542 -4.60 1.00 10.58
CA GLY A 542 -5.52 -0.11 10.37
C GLY A 542 -4.96 -1.32 9.64
N GLY A 543 -3.68 -1.31 9.29
CA GLY A 543 -3.03 -2.36 8.54
C GLY A 543 -1.84 -1.85 7.75
N GLY A 544 -1.34 -2.65 6.83
CA GLY A 544 -0.26 -2.30 5.92
C GLY A 544 -0.36 -3.13 4.65
N TYR A 545 0.61 -3.04 3.74
CA TYR A 545 1.33 -1.77 3.50
C TYR A 545 0.36 -0.68 3.02
N THR A 546 -0.74 -1.08 2.37
CA THR A 546 -1.76 -0.22 1.75
C THR A 546 -3.12 -0.94 1.73
N CYS A 547 -4.14 -0.33 1.13
CA CYS A 547 -5.41 -1.01 0.92
C CYS A 547 -5.41 -1.84 -0.37
N TYR A 548 -6.17 -2.93 -0.37
CA TYR A 548 -6.53 -3.67 -1.56
C TYR A 548 -8.01 -3.47 -1.92
N TYR A 549 -8.37 -3.79 -3.17
CA TYR A 549 -9.77 -3.80 -3.60
C TYR A 549 -10.22 -5.25 -3.85
N PRO A 550 -11.26 -5.73 -3.15
CA PRO A 550 -11.94 -6.97 -3.47
C PRO A 550 -12.65 -6.96 -4.83
N PRO A 551 -13.06 -8.14 -5.34
CA PRO A 551 -13.81 -8.25 -6.59
C PRO A 551 -15.05 -7.35 -6.66
N GLY A 552 -15.25 -6.72 -7.83
CA GLY A 552 -16.37 -5.86 -8.17
C GLY A 552 -16.26 -4.42 -7.63
N VAL A 553 -15.18 -4.08 -6.93
CA VAL A 553 -14.99 -2.75 -6.33
C VAL A 553 -14.38 -1.77 -7.32
N LEU A 554 -13.26 -2.13 -7.95
CA LEU A 554 -12.44 -1.17 -8.71
C LEU A 554 -13.16 -0.74 -10.00
N SER A 555 -13.81 -1.66 -10.71
CA SER A 555 -14.57 -1.35 -11.93
C SER A 555 -15.82 -0.50 -11.67
N LYS A 556 -16.44 -0.61 -10.48
CA LYS A 556 -17.69 0.06 -10.12
C LYS A 556 -17.47 1.41 -9.42
N TYR A 557 -16.52 1.47 -8.50
CA TYR A 557 -16.29 2.64 -7.64
C TYR A 557 -14.99 3.37 -7.93
N GLY A 558 -14.10 2.81 -8.76
CA GLY A 558 -12.81 3.39 -9.16
C GLY A 558 -12.80 4.89 -9.48
N PRO A 559 -13.78 5.46 -10.24
CA PRO A 559 -13.84 6.90 -10.49
C PRO A 559 -13.76 7.76 -9.23
N ALA A 560 -14.30 7.27 -8.11
CA ALA A 560 -14.25 8.01 -6.86
C ALA A 560 -12.81 8.16 -6.34
N ILE A 561 -11.88 7.21 -6.54
CA ILE A 561 -10.56 7.14 -5.85
C ILE A 561 -9.91 8.53 -5.67
N ARG A 562 -9.83 9.33 -6.74
CA ARG A 562 -9.22 10.68 -6.73
C ARG A 562 -10.22 11.84 -6.87
N GLU A 563 -11.52 11.57 -7.01
CA GLU A 563 -12.57 12.58 -7.22
C GLU A 563 -12.75 13.52 -6.01
N SER A 564 -12.43 14.81 -6.20
CA SER A 564 -12.54 15.85 -5.16
C SER A 564 -13.97 15.99 -4.62
N ILE A 565 -14.13 16.13 -3.31
CA ILE A 565 -15.45 16.29 -2.68
C ILE A 565 -15.79 17.78 -2.59
N GLY A 566 -16.94 18.17 -3.15
CA GLY A 566 -17.46 19.55 -3.10
C GLY A 566 -16.58 20.62 -3.77
N GLY A 567 -15.54 20.23 -4.52
CA GLY A 567 -14.58 21.16 -5.11
C GLY A 567 -13.71 21.93 -4.10
N CYS A 568 -13.68 21.48 -2.84
CA CYS A 568 -12.92 22.08 -1.73
C CYS A 568 -12.10 21.05 -0.93
N ILE A 569 -12.41 19.75 -1.03
CA ILE A 569 -11.66 18.66 -0.41
C ILE A 569 -10.97 17.87 -1.52
N PHE A 570 -9.65 17.92 -1.55
CA PHE A 570 -8.82 17.22 -2.52
C PHE A 570 -8.26 15.96 -1.90
N LEU A 571 -8.33 14.86 -2.64
CA LEU A 571 -7.95 13.55 -2.12
C LEU A 571 -6.48 13.32 -2.34
N ALA A 572 -5.85 12.80 -1.31
CA ALA A 572 -4.52 12.25 -1.27
C ALA A 572 -4.56 10.92 -0.48
N GLY A 573 -3.41 10.41 -0.08
CA GLY A 573 -3.17 9.00 0.28
C GLY A 573 -2.26 8.40 -0.78
N THR A 574 -1.30 7.53 -0.40
CA THR A 574 -0.47 6.84 -1.41
C THR A 574 -1.35 6.03 -2.36
N GLU A 575 -2.47 5.53 -1.82
CA GLU A 575 -3.61 4.88 -2.47
C GLU A 575 -4.20 5.67 -3.66
N THR A 576 -3.98 6.98 -3.71
CA THR A 576 -4.44 7.88 -4.79
C THR A 576 -3.34 8.20 -5.82
N ALA A 577 -2.16 7.59 -5.71
CA ALA A 577 -1.06 7.80 -6.65
C ALA A 577 -1.38 7.23 -8.05
N LEU A 578 -0.58 7.64 -9.03
CA LEU A 578 -0.55 7.10 -10.40
C LEU A 578 0.60 6.10 -10.60
N GLN A 579 1.65 6.22 -9.80
CA GLN A 579 2.80 5.32 -9.77
C GLN A 579 3.13 5.00 -8.31
N TRP A 580 3.59 3.78 -8.03
CA TRP A 580 4.00 3.36 -6.69
C TRP A 580 2.93 3.56 -5.58
N THR A 581 1.64 3.33 -5.87
CA THR A 581 0.58 3.27 -4.85
C THR A 581 0.97 2.24 -3.80
N GLY A 582 0.76 2.59 -2.54
CA GLY A 582 1.17 1.80 -1.37
C GLY A 582 2.60 2.06 -0.87
N TYR A 583 3.47 2.66 -1.67
CA TYR A 583 4.85 2.97 -1.29
C TYR A 583 5.02 4.44 -0.84
N MET A 584 6.18 4.74 -0.25
CA MET A 584 6.58 6.11 0.12
C MET A 584 6.65 7.05 -1.10
N SER A 585 7.06 6.54 -2.27
CA SER A 585 7.10 7.35 -3.51
C SER A 585 5.71 7.79 -3.97
N GLY A 586 4.72 6.89 -3.97
CA GLY A 586 3.32 7.24 -4.24
C GLY A 586 2.74 8.21 -3.20
N ALA A 587 3.20 8.14 -1.95
CA ALA A 587 2.81 9.08 -0.91
C ALA A 587 3.28 10.52 -1.22
N VAL A 588 4.49 10.69 -1.74
CA VAL A 588 4.99 12.01 -2.19
C VAL A 588 4.24 12.48 -3.43
N GLU A 589 4.10 11.64 -4.46
CA GLU A 589 3.42 11.98 -5.71
C GLU A 589 1.97 12.44 -5.46
N ALA A 590 1.20 11.64 -4.74
CA ALA A 590 -0.19 11.94 -4.43
C ALA A 590 -0.38 13.22 -3.59
N GLY A 591 0.53 13.47 -2.64
CA GLY A 591 0.50 14.68 -1.83
C GLY A 591 0.77 15.93 -2.65
N GLU A 592 1.85 15.93 -3.42
CA GLU A 592 2.18 17.03 -4.31
C GLU A 592 1.11 17.25 -5.40
N ARG A 593 0.49 16.19 -5.93
CA ARG A 593 -0.61 16.28 -6.89
C ARG A 593 -1.82 16.98 -6.27
N ALA A 594 -2.26 16.54 -5.09
CA ALA A 594 -3.41 17.15 -4.42
C ALA A 594 -3.14 18.63 -4.04
N ALA A 595 -1.89 18.95 -3.67
CA ALA A 595 -1.45 20.34 -3.49
C ALA A 595 -1.50 21.16 -4.79
N ARG A 596 -1.09 20.59 -5.93
CA ARG A 596 -1.24 21.22 -7.26
C ARG A 596 -2.71 21.44 -7.63
N GLU A 597 -3.60 20.51 -7.33
CA GLU A 597 -5.05 20.64 -7.57
C GLU A 597 -5.67 21.78 -6.75
N VAL A 598 -5.30 21.90 -5.47
CA VAL A 598 -5.67 23.07 -4.63
C VAL A 598 -5.19 24.36 -5.26
N ARG A 599 -3.90 24.43 -5.66
CA ARG A 599 -3.32 25.65 -6.25
C ARG A 599 -4.09 26.06 -7.51
N THR A 600 -4.37 25.12 -8.42
CA THR A 600 -5.21 25.36 -9.60
C THR A 600 -6.60 25.88 -9.19
N ARG A 601 -7.26 25.24 -8.21
CA ARG A 601 -8.57 25.67 -7.70
C ARG A 601 -8.58 27.09 -7.13
N MET A 602 -7.50 27.51 -6.47
CA MET A 602 -7.32 28.89 -6.00
C MET A 602 -7.17 29.87 -7.17
N THR A 603 -6.33 29.53 -8.16
CA THR A 603 -6.06 30.39 -9.33
C THR A 603 -7.31 30.61 -10.18
N THR A 604 -8.04 29.54 -10.53
CA THR A 604 -9.30 29.63 -11.30
C THR A 604 -10.37 30.44 -10.58
N ARG A 605 -10.36 30.47 -9.23
CA ARG A 605 -11.30 31.31 -8.46
C ARG A 605 -10.89 32.78 -8.47
N ASN A 606 -9.60 33.10 -8.36
CA ASN A 606 -9.12 34.47 -8.46
C ASN A 606 -9.48 35.07 -9.84
N THR A 607 -9.30 34.34 -10.94
CA THR A 607 -9.69 34.79 -12.29
C THR A 607 -11.19 34.98 -12.43
N ASN A 608 -12.01 34.03 -11.95
CA ASN A 608 -13.47 34.16 -12.02
C ASN A 608 -14.00 35.31 -11.14
N ASN A 609 -13.40 35.54 -9.96
CA ASN A 609 -13.75 36.68 -9.11
C ASN A 609 -13.35 38.03 -9.76
N PHE A 610 -12.20 38.08 -10.44
CA PHE A 610 -11.74 39.28 -11.16
C PHE A 610 -12.62 39.59 -12.38
N GLN A 611 -13.05 38.55 -13.12
CA GLN A 611 -14.06 38.71 -14.17
C GLN A 611 -15.41 39.14 -13.59
N ALA A 612 -15.90 38.50 -12.53
CA ALA A 612 -17.18 38.88 -11.91
C ALA A 612 -17.16 40.33 -11.37
N SER A 613 -16.05 40.78 -10.77
CA SER A 613 -15.92 42.17 -10.30
C SER A 613 -15.81 43.17 -11.45
N SER A 614 -15.14 42.82 -12.56
CA SER A 614 -15.09 43.68 -13.74
C SER A 614 -16.47 43.80 -14.41
N THR A 615 -17.22 42.70 -14.54
CA THR A 615 -18.60 42.70 -15.05
C THR A 615 -19.54 43.50 -14.14
N LEU A 616 -19.45 43.33 -12.81
CA LEU A 616 -20.19 44.13 -11.84
C LEU A 616 -19.81 45.63 -11.89
N SER A 617 -18.54 45.96 -12.11
CA SER A 617 -18.11 47.36 -12.29
C SER A 617 -18.68 47.97 -13.56
N THR A 618 -18.81 47.17 -14.62
CA THR A 618 -19.37 47.58 -15.92
C THR A 618 -20.89 47.75 -15.83
N LEU A 619 -21.59 46.81 -15.18
CA LEU A 619 -23.02 46.93 -14.85
C LEU A 619 -23.30 48.14 -13.96
N ASN A 620 -22.48 48.40 -12.93
CA ASN A 620 -22.64 49.59 -12.08
C ASN A 620 -22.33 50.90 -12.82
N LYS A 621 -21.41 50.91 -13.79
CA LYS A 621 -21.23 52.05 -14.70
C LYS A 621 -22.45 52.24 -15.61
N ALA A 622 -22.97 51.18 -16.20
CA ALA A 622 -24.17 51.22 -17.05
C ALA A 622 -25.41 51.68 -16.27
N LEU A 623 -25.60 51.22 -15.02
CA LEU A 623 -26.69 51.64 -14.12
C LEU A 623 -26.53 53.10 -13.64
N LYS A 624 -25.31 53.61 -13.50
CA LYS A 624 -25.08 55.05 -13.26
C LYS A 624 -25.43 55.87 -14.49
N LEU A 625 -25.05 55.41 -15.69
CA LEU A 625 -25.37 56.07 -16.96
C LEU A 625 -26.89 56.09 -17.23
N SER A 626 -27.61 54.99 -16.99
CA SER A 626 -29.07 54.96 -17.16
C SER A 626 -29.80 55.86 -16.15
N ARG A 627 -29.32 55.94 -14.90
CA ARG A 627 -29.83 56.90 -13.91
C ARG A 627 -29.59 58.35 -14.33
N SER A 628 -28.41 58.69 -14.88
CA SER A 628 -28.17 60.04 -15.41
C SER A 628 -29.06 60.40 -16.61
N TYR A 629 -29.41 59.41 -17.45
CA TYR A 629 -30.37 59.59 -18.54
C TYR A 629 -31.79 59.85 -18.03
N GLN A 630 -32.26 59.10 -17.02
CA GLN A 630 -33.59 59.31 -16.42
C GLN A 630 -33.71 60.68 -15.70
N THR A 631 -32.62 61.21 -15.13
CA THR A 631 -32.62 62.56 -14.55
C THR A 631 -32.58 63.68 -15.60
N SER A 632 -32.16 63.39 -16.84
CA SER A 632 -32.19 64.36 -17.95
C SER A 632 -33.48 64.34 -18.78
N SER A 633 -34.32 63.30 -18.64
CA SER A 633 -35.63 63.20 -19.32
C SER A 633 -36.79 63.73 -18.46
N LEU A 634 -36.52 64.24 -17.26
CA LEU A 634 -37.49 64.86 -16.35
C LEU A 634 -37.30 66.39 -16.24
N SER A 635 -36.51 66.98 -17.14
CA SER A 635 -36.21 68.42 -17.21
C SER A 635 -36.40 69.00 -18.62
N ARG A 636 -37.37 68.45 -19.37
CA ARG A 636 -37.91 69.01 -20.62
C ARG A 636 -39.43 68.90 -20.61
#